data_AF-A0A378IIJ7-F1
#
_entry.id   AF-A0A378IIJ7-F1
#
_cell.length_a   1.000
_cell.length_b   1.000
_cell.length_c   1.000
_cell.angle_alpha   90.00
_cell.angle_beta   90.00
_cell.angle_gamma   90.00
#
_symmetry.space_group_name_H-M   'P 1'
#
loop_
_entity.id
_entity.type
_entity.pdbx_description
1 polymer ?
#
loop_
_entity_poly.entity_id
_entity_poly.type
_entity_poly.pdbx_seq_one_letter_code
_entity_poly.pdbx_strand_id
1 'polypeptide(L)'
;MLGIDEHFFSRKQGFATTICDLKKHKIFDIVKGRSETDLSSYLASLVRKERVKVCMDLSSTYRSIVKKHFPNAKIVADRFHVIRLLQHQCMMTYRELSGQIKNNRGILALLRTRPDRLSPQRMLKRDAFLEDNPAINAIYQFQQQLHSLLLHKSMNKDWCKKMIPLFLDKLDELKNSPFKALAALGKTFCQWKEEIVRMWRFRKSNGITEGFHRKMKLIQRRAYGFRNFENYRTRVRVLCC
;
A
#
# COMPACT_ATOMS: atom_id res chain seq x y z
N MET A 1 -9.19 -14.74 -0.35
CA MET A 1 -9.10 -13.27 -0.42
C MET A 1 -8.06 -13.04 -1.48
N LEU A 2 -8.42 -12.41 -2.58
CA LEU A 2 -7.48 -12.21 -3.67
C LEU A 2 -6.60 -11.01 -3.35
N GLY A 3 -5.31 -11.14 -3.59
CA GLY A 3 -4.36 -10.05 -3.68
C GLY A 3 -4.10 -9.80 -5.16
N ILE A 4 -4.21 -8.55 -5.58
CA ILE A 4 -3.85 -8.12 -6.94
C ILE A 4 -2.73 -7.11 -6.81
N ASP A 5 -1.67 -7.33 -7.57
CA ASP A 5 -0.50 -6.45 -7.62
C ASP A 5 0.24 -6.65 -8.95
N GLU A 6 1.03 -5.66 -9.37
CA GLU A 6 1.83 -5.72 -10.58
C GLU A 6 3.31 -5.90 -10.29
N HIS A 7 4.00 -6.57 -11.22
CA HIS A 7 5.45 -6.60 -11.22
C HIS A 7 6.00 -6.41 -12.63
N PHE A 8 7.18 -5.81 -12.70
CA PHE A 8 7.92 -5.70 -13.94
C PHE A 8 8.40 -7.09 -14.39
N PHE A 9 8.09 -7.46 -15.64
CA PHE A 9 8.51 -8.73 -16.22
C PHE A 9 9.78 -8.55 -17.07
N SER A 10 9.76 -7.72 -18.10
CA SER A 10 10.95 -7.42 -18.92
C SER A 10 10.79 -6.12 -19.71
N ARG A 11 11.90 -5.55 -20.22
CA ARG A 11 11.85 -4.30 -21.02
C ARG A 11 11.00 -4.43 -22.28
N LYS A 12 11.05 -5.60 -22.95
CA LYS A 12 10.32 -5.85 -24.20
C LYS A 12 8.83 -6.13 -23.97
N GLN A 13 8.47 -6.73 -22.84
CA GLN A 13 7.10 -7.20 -22.60
C GLN A 13 6.38 -6.46 -21.47
N GLY A 14 7.05 -5.53 -20.79
CA GLY A 14 6.46 -4.65 -19.79
C GLY A 14 6.18 -5.35 -18.46
N PHE A 15 4.95 -5.15 -17.97
CA PHE A 15 4.48 -5.58 -16.66
C PHE A 15 3.65 -6.86 -16.74
N ALA A 16 3.48 -7.51 -15.61
CA ALA A 16 2.57 -8.61 -15.42
C ALA A 16 1.80 -8.45 -14.10
N THR A 17 0.53 -8.82 -14.13
CA THR A 17 -0.37 -8.76 -12.97
C THR A 17 -0.38 -10.10 -12.25
N THR A 18 -0.05 -10.08 -10.97
CA THR A 18 -0.09 -11.25 -10.10
C THR A 18 -1.44 -11.31 -9.39
N ILE A 19 -2.07 -12.48 -9.45
CA ILE A 19 -3.30 -12.79 -8.70
C ILE A 19 -2.94 -13.84 -7.67
N CYS A 20 -3.06 -13.49 -6.39
CA CYS A 20 -2.65 -14.32 -5.27
C CYS A 20 -3.84 -14.67 -4.38
N ASP A 21 -3.96 -15.91 -3.91
CA ASP A 21 -4.82 -16.22 -2.77
C ASP A 21 -4.10 -15.93 -1.46
N LEU A 22 -4.37 -14.75 -0.89
CA LEU A 22 -3.79 -14.28 0.37
C LEU A 22 -4.17 -15.14 1.58
N LYS A 23 -5.21 -15.98 1.49
CA LYS A 23 -5.54 -16.92 2.56
C LYS A 23 -4.63 -18.13 2.53
N LYS A 24 -4.48 -18.73 1.35
CA LYS A 24 -3.68 -19.95 1.15
C LYS A 24 -2.19 -19.69 1.01
N HIS A 25 -1.79 -18.41 0.86
CA HIS A 25 -0.41 -18.01 0.56
C HIS A 25 0.07 -18.72 -0.72
N LYS A 26 -0.73 -18.64 -1.79
CA LYS A 26 -0.42 -19.27 -3.08
C LYS A 26 -0.68 -18.30 -4.20
N ILE A 27 0.11 -18.38 -5.25
CA ILE A 27 -0.21 -17.68 -6.49
C ILE A 27 -1.33 -18.45 -7.18
N PHE A 28 -2.42 -17.73 -7.46
CA PHE A 28 -3.48 -18.28 -8.28
C PHE A 28 -3.04 -18.27 -9.74
N ASP A 29 -2.56 -17.11 -10.21
CA ASP A 29 -2.04 -16.97 -11.56
C ASP A 29 -1.22 -15.68 -11.77
N ILE A 30 -0.60 -15.58 -12.95
CA ILE A 30 -0.02 -14.34 -13.47
C ILE A 30 -0.55 -14.09 -14.88
N VAL A 31 -1.00 -12.88 -15.11
CA VAL A 31 -1.52 -12.42 -16.41
C VAL A 31 -0.56 -11.38 -16.97
N LYS A 32 -0.26 -11.45 -18.27
CA LYS A 32 0.59 -10.47 -18.92
C LYS A 32 -0.12 -9.12 -18.98
N GLY A 33 0.62 -8.03 -18.77
CA GLY A 33 0.07 -6.68 -18.79
C GLY A 33 -0.47 -6.20 -17.45
N ARG A 34 -1.00 -4.98 -17.47
CA ARG A 34 -1.54 -4.25 -16.30
C ARG A 34 -2.74 -3.36 -16.62
N SER A 35 -3.09 -3.26 -17.90
CA SER A 35 -4.24 -2.48 -18.35
C SER A 35 -5.51 -3.31 -18.30
N GLU A 36 -6.66 -2.64 -18.37
CA GLU A 36 -7.95 -3.34 -18.45
C GLU A 36 -8.02 -4.24 -19.70
N THR A 37 -7.52 -3.78 -20.84
CA THR A 37 -7.53 -4.54 -22.09
C THR A 37 -6.73 -5.84 -21.98
N ASP A 38 -5.59 -5.79 -21.29
CA ASP A 38 -4.75 -6.98 -21.05
C ASP A 38 -5.45 -8.01 -20.16
N LEU A 39 -6.15 -7.53 -19.13
CA LEU A 39 -6.70 -8.37 -18.07
C LEU A 39 -8.13 -8.83 -18.34
N SER A 40 -8.86 -8.15 -19.22
CA SER A 40 -10.30 -8.33 -19.40
C SER A 40 -10.70 -9.77 -19.72
N SER A 41 -10.07 -10.38 -20.74
CA SER A 41 -10.36 -11.76 -21.16
C SER A 41 -10.10 -12.75 -20.02
N TYR A 42 -8.95 -12.62 -19.35
CA TYR A 42 -8.61 -13.50 -18.23
C TYR A 42 -9.61 -13.35 -17.08
N LEU A 43 -9.85 -12.11 -16.64
CA LEU A 43 -10.74 -11.85 -15.52
C LEU A 43 -12.19 -12.25 -15.84
N ALA A 44 -12.64 -12.08 -17.09
CA ALA A 44 -13.95 -12.54 -17.54
C ALA A 44 -14.09 -14.07 -17.40
N SER A 45 -13.06 -14.85 -17.73
CA SER A 45 -13.11 -16.31 -17.65
C SER A 45 -13.14 -16.90 -16.23
N LEU A 46 -12.82 -16.12 -15.20
CA LEU A 46 -12.85 -16.60 -13.81
C LEU A 46 -14.28 -16.94 -13.35
N VAL A 47 -14.44 -18.09 -12.70
CA VAL A 47 -15.72 -18.56 -12.12
C VAL A 47 -15.77 -18.23 -10.62
N ARG A 48 -16.97 -18.20 -10.01
CA ARG A 48 -17.19 -18.00 -8.55
C ARG A 48 -16.74 -16.64 -8.01
N LYS A 49 -17.03 -15.57 -8.76
CA LYS A 49 -16.65 -14.19 -8.43
C LYS A 49 -17.46 -13.52 -7.32
N GLU A 50 -18.59 -14.12 -6.94
CA GLU A 50 -19.66 -13.40 -6.25
C GLU A 50 -19.39 -13.04 -4.79
N ARG A 51 -18.43 -13.70 -4.13
CA ARG A 51 -18.09 -13.46 -2.72
C ARG A 51 -16.59 -13.23 -2.51
N VAL A 52 -15.95 -12.56 -3.45
CA VAL A 52 -14.51 -12.28 -3.39
C VAL A 52 -14.24 -11.00 -2.59
N LYS A 53 -13.19 -11.04 -1.77
CA LYS A 53 -12.56 -9.85 -1.20
C LYS A 53 -11.26 -9.64 -1.93
N VAL A 54 -11.00 -8.42 -2.40
CA VAL A 54 -9.79 -8.08 -3.15
C VAL A 54 -8.97 -7.09 -2.34
N CYS A 55 -7.74 -7.47 -1.99
CA CYS A 55 -6.74 -6.58 -1.44
C CYS A 55 -5.90 -6.03 -2.60
N MET A 56 -5.74 -4.71 -2.67
CA MET A 56 -4.97 -4.04 -3.71
C MET A 56 -4.40 -2.73 -3.21
N ASP A 57 -3.43 -2.21 -3.94
CA ASP A 57 -2.87 -0.89 -3.70
C ASP A 57 -3.89 0.21 -4.08
N LEU A 58 -3.58 1.47 -3.74
CA LEU A 58 -4.41 2.63 -4.05
C LEU A 58 -4.33 3.02 -5.55
N SER A 59 -4.58 2.08 -6.46
CA SER A 59 -4.59 2.28 -7.90
C SER A 59 -6.01 2.43 -8.43
N SER A 60 -6.33 3.61 -8.98
CA SER A 60 -7.63 3.88 -9.58
C SER A 60 -7.92 2.95 -10.76
N THR A 61 -6.90 2.61 -11.54
CA THR A 61 -6.98 1.67 -12.66
C THR A 61 -7.40 0.28 -12.18
N TYR A 62 -6.70 -0.31 -11.21
CA TYR A 62 -7.09 -1.62 -10.67
C TYR A 62 -8.44 -1.57 -9.95
N ARG A 63 -8.77 -0.46 -9.28
CA ARG A 63 -10.08 -0.27 -8.69
C ARG A 63 -11.19 -0.35 -9.73
N SER A 64 -11.02 0.31 -10.87
CA SER A 64 -11.98 0.26 -11.98
C SER A 64 -12.12 -1.16 -12.53
N ILE A 65 -10.99 -1.82 -12.82
CA ILE A 65 -10.95 -3.19 -13.32
C ILE A 65 -11.68 -4.14 -12.36
N VAL A 66 -11.42 -4.03 -11.06
CA VAL A 66 -12.07 -4.91 -10.07
C VAL A 66 -13.54 -4.62 -9.91
N LYS A 67 -13.97 -3.34 -9.93
CA LYS A 67 -15.40 -3.01 -9.93
C LYS A 67 -16.12 -3.57 -11.16
N LYS A 68 -15.48 -3.54 -12.33
CA LYS A 68 -16.04 -4.08 -13.58
C LYS A 68 -16.14 -5.61 -13.57
N HIS A 69 -15.05 -6.30 -13.24
CA HIS A 69 -14.99 -7.76 -13.35
C HIS A 69 -15.49 -8.50 -12.10
N PHE A 70 -15.49 -7.86 -10.93
CA PHE A 70 -15.99 -8.42 -9.68
C PHE A 70 -16.97 -7.43 -9.00
N PRO A 71 -18.16 -7.20 -9.56
CA PRO A 71 -19.08 -6.14 -9.10
C PRO A 71 -19.47 -6.27 -7.62
N ASN A 72 -19.59 -7.50 -7.12
CA ASN A 72 -19.92 -7.78 -5.71
C ASN A 72 -18.69 -7.86 -4.78
N ALA A 73 -17.48 -7.62 -5.30
CA ALA A 73 -16.28 -7.77 -4.51
C ALA A 73 -16.11 -6.65 -3.50
N LYS A 74 -15.64 -7.06 -2.32
CA LYS A 74 -15.24 -6.11 -1.28
C LYS A 74 -13.77 -5.73 -1.48
N ILE A 75 -13.52 -4.53 -2.00
CA ILE A 75 -12.17 -3.99 -2.15
C ILE A 75 -11.63 -3.52 -0.78
N VAL A 76 -10.41 -3.94 -0.48
CA VAL A 76 -9.68 -3.62 0.75
C VAL A 76 -8.37 -2.95 0.34
N ALA A 77 -8.11 -1.75 0.87
CA ALA A 77 -6.86 -1.06 0.60
C ALA A 77 -5.69 -1.81 1.25
N ASP A 78 -4.58 -1.94 0.52
CA ASP A 78 -3.38 -2.50 1.09
C ASP A 78 -2.76 -1.55 2.11
N ARG A 79 -2.69 -2.02 3.36
CA ARG A 79 -2.25 -1.22 4.50
C ARG A 79 -0.83 -0.69 4.35
N PHE A 80 0.07 -1.49 3.78
CA PHE A 80 1.45 -1.06 3.60
C PHE A 80 1.52 0.12 2.64
N HIS A 81 0.79 0.06 1.52
CA HIS A 81 0.69 1.16 0.56
C HIS A 81 0.04 2.42 1.13
N VAL A 82 -1.01 2.28 1.95
CA VAL A 82 -1.63 3.42 2.65
C VAL A 82 -0.62 4.10 3.60
N ILE A 83 0.05 3.32 4.44
CA ILE A 83 1.06 3.82 5.39
C ILE A 83 2.25 4.44 4.66
N ARG A 84 2.73 3.80 3.59
CA ARG A 84 3.83 4.30 2.77
C ARG A 84 3.48 5.64 2.12
N LEU A 85 2.25 5.81 1.65
CA LEU A 85 1.78 7.07 1.08
C LEU A 85 1.72 8.19 2.12
N LEU A 86 1.17 7.91 3.32
CA LEU A 86 1.19 8.85 4.45
C LEU A 86 2.61 9.31 4.76
N GLN A 87 3.52 8.35 4.98
CA GLN A 87 4.92 8.64 5.26
C GLN A 87 5.55 9.48 4.13
N HIS A 88 5.34 9.09 2.87
CA HIS A 88 5.90 9.81 1.73
C HIS A 88 5.48 11.28 1.71
N GLN A 89 4.19 11.57 1.89
CA GLN A 89 3.68 12.94 1.83
C GLN A 89 4.17 13.78 3.02
N CYS A 90 4.18 13.24 4.23
CA CYS A 90 4.77 13.95 5.38
C CYS A 90 6.26 14.24 5.17
N MET A 91 7.02 13.28 4.63
CA MET A 91 8.45 13.47 4.32
C MET A 91 8.69 14.51 3.22
N MET A 92 7.76 14.68 2.27
CA MET A 92 7.83 15.78 1.30
C MET A 92 7.63 17.12 2.03
N THR A 93 6.63 17.22 2.90
CA THR A 93 6.36 18.44 3.67
C THR A 93 7.51 18.81 4.60
N TYR A 94 8.16 17.85 5.28
CA TYR A 94 9.34 18.14 6.10
C TYR A 94 10.48 18.77 5.28
N ARG A 95 10.70 18.30 4.05
CA ARG A 95 11.73 18.85 3.16
C ARG A 95 11.39 20.22 2.61
N GLU A 96 10.10 20.53 2.47
CA GLU A 96 9.61 21.85 2.08
C GLU A 96 9.79 22.87 3.20
N LEU A 97 9.51 22.46 4.45
CA LEU A 97 9.59 23.32 5.63
C LEU A 97 11.03 23.62 6.09
N SER A 98 11.98 22.73 5.81
CA SER A 98 13.37 22.95 6.22
C SER A 98 14.36 22.44 5.17
N GLY A 99 15.14 23.37 4.60
CA GLY A 99 16.25 23.04 3.70
C GLY A 99 17.35 22.20 4.39
N GLN A 100 17.53 22.36 5.70
CA GLN A 100 18.47 21.56 6.51
C GLN A 100 18.07 20.07 6.52
N ILE A 101 16.77 19.77 6.54
CA ILE A 101 16.26 18.40 6.47
C ILE A 101 16.57 17.75 5.12
N LYS A 102 16.54 18.52 4.02
CA LYS A 102 16.67 17.98 2.66
C LYS A 102 17.94 17.13 2.49
N ASN A 103 19.03 17.54 3.13
CA ASN A 103 20.33 16.89 3.07
C ASN A 103 20.67 16.04 4.31
N ASN A 104 19.95 16.19 5.42
CA ASN A 104 20.20 15.44 6.65
C ASN A 104 19.49 14.07 6.66
N ARG A 105 20.12 13.09 6.01
CA ARG A 105 19.62 11.70 5.94
C ARG A 105 19.43 11.06 7.32
N GLY A 106 20.21 11.47 8.33
CA GLY A 106 20.11 10.96 9.70
C GLY A 106 18.79 11.33 10.35
N ILE A 107 18.44 12.63 10.35
CA ILE A 107 17.17 13.13 10.90
C ILE A 107 15.98 12.58 10.11
N LEU A 108 16.04 12.57 8.78
CA LEU A 108 14.98 11.97 7.95
C LEU A 108 14.72 10.49 8.33
N ALA A 109 15.77 9.74 8.66
CA ALA A 109 15.63 8.35 9.10
C ALA A 109 14.98 8.25 10.49
N LEU A 110 15.24 9.19 11.40
CA LEU A 110 14.58 9.26 12.71
C LEU A 110 13.08 9.56 12.57
N LEU A 111 12.72 10.57 11.76
CA LEU A 111 11.32 10.96 11.54
C LEU A 111 10.50 9.88 10.82
N ARG A 112 11.13 9.08 9.95
CA ARG A 112 10.49 7.95 9.28
C ARG A 112 10.33 6.72 10.19
N THR A 113 11.22 6.55 11.16
CA THR A 113 11.20 5.37 12.03
C THR A 113 10.16 5.57 13.12
N ARG A 114 9.42 4.50 13.44
CA ARG A 114 8.45 4.55 14.52
C ARG A 114 9.15 4.76 15.88
N PRO A 115 8.55 5.55 16.80
CA PRO A 115 9.13 5.80 18.12
C PRO A 115 9.53 4.52 18.88
N ASP A 116 8.68 3.49 18.86
CA ASP A 116 8.89 2.20 19.52
C ASP A 116 10.03 1.34 18.93
N ARG A 117 10.65 1.79 17.83
CA ARG A 117 11.78 1.13 17.17
C ARG A 117 13.07 1.92 17.23
N LEU A 118 13.05 3.06 17.91
CA LEU A 118 14.24 3.88 18.12
C LEU A 118 14.91 3.50 19.44
N SER A 119 16.24 3.52 19.48
CA SER A 119 16.96 3.47 20.75
C SER A 119 16.75 4.77 21.53
N PRO A 120 16.88 4.77 22.87
CA PRO A 120 16.70 5.98 23.67
C PRO A 120 17.52 7.18 23.18
N GLN A 121 18.79 6.97 22.84
CA GLN A 121 19.67 8.00 22.29
C GLN A 121 19.16 8.58 20.96
N ARG A 122 18.56 7.75 20.10
CA ARG A 122 18.00 8.20 18.82
C ARG A 122 16.67 8.92 19.00
N MET A 123 15.89 8.56 20.03
CA MET A 123 14.69 9.32 20.42
C MET A 123 15.06 10.71 20.90
N LEU A 124 16.03 10.84 21.81
CA LEU A 124 16.50 12.15 22.29
C LEU A 124 16.96 13.06 21.15
N LYS A 125 17.74 12.53 20.20
CA LYS A 125 18.17 13.29 19.01
C LYS A 125 17.00 13.74 18.12
N ARG A 126 15.97 12.91 18.00
CA ARG A 126 14.75 13.28 17.26
C ARG A 126 14.00 14.37 18.01
N ASP A 127 13.83 14.21 19.32
CA ASP A 127 13.00 15.10 20.13
C ASP A 127 13.61 16.48 20.24
N ALA A 128 14.93 16.59 20.44
CA ALA A 128 15.65 17.86 20.34
C ALA A 128 15.44 18.54 18.97
N PHE A 129 15.54 17.78 17.88
CA PHE A 129 15.27 18.31 16.54
C PHE A 129 13.82 18.81 16.38
N LEU A 130 12.84 18.09 16.95
CA LEU A 130 11.43 18.49 16.89
C LEU A 130 11.13 19.72 17.75
N GLU A 131 11.81 19.87 18.88
CA GLU A 131 11.71 21.05 19.76
C GLU A 131 12.19 22.31 19.03
N ASP A 132 13.32 22.22 18.32
CA ASP A 132 13.85 23.31 17.49
C ASP A 132 12.99 23.60 16.24
N ASN A 133 12.08 22.68 15.87
CA ASN A 133 11.29 22.77 14.64
C ASN A 133 9.79 22.55 14.90
N PRO A 134 9.08 23.49 15.56
CA PRO A 134 7.71 23.31 16.04
C PRO A 134 6.70 22.99 14.93
N ALA A 135 6.85 23.58 13.74
CA ALA A 135 5.98 23.27 12.60
C ALA A 135 6.12 21.80 12.13
N ILE A 136 7.35 21.28 12.10
CA ILE A 136 7.62 19.88 11.77
C ILE A 136 7.14 18.96 12.89
N ASN A 137 7.27 19.37 14.15
CA ASN A 137 6.73 18.64 15.30
C ASN A 137 5.22 18.47 15.20
N ALA A 138 4.47 19.53 14.91
CA ALA A 138 3.02 19.45 14.74
C ALA A 138 2.61 18.40 13.69
N ILE A 139 3.27 18.42 12.52
CA ILE A 139 3.03 17.44 11.44
C ILE A 139 3.47 16.04 11.87
N TYR A 140 4.59 15.90 12.59
CA TYR A 140 5.08 14.62 13.09
C TYR A 140 4.10 13.99 14.08
N GLN A 141 3.59 14.75 15.04
CA GLN A 141 2.58 14.26 15.99
C GLN A 141 1.32 13.81 15.27
N PHE A 142 0.82 14.63 14.34
CA PHE A 142 -0.32 14.26 13.49
C PHE A 142 -0.04 12.95 12.72
N GLN A 143 1.13 12.84 12.09
CA GLN A 143 1.55 11.64 11.37
C GLN A 143 1.54 10.42 12.31
N GLN A 144 2.08 10.51 13.52
CA GLN A 144 2.11 9.38 14.46
C GLN A 144 0.70 8.96 14.90
N GLN A 145 -0.18 9.92 15.18
CA GLN A 145 -1.59 9.65 15.54
C GLN A 145 -2.31 8.91 14.41
N LEU A 146 -2.26 9.45 13.19
CA LEU A 146 -2.92 8.84 12.04
C LEU A 146 -2.30 7.49 11.68
N HIS A 147 -0.97 7.37 11.78
CA HIS A 147 -0.27 6.11 11.55
C HIS A 147 -0.69 5.02 12.56
N SER A 148 -0.80 5.36 13.84
CA SER A 148 -1.28 4.45 14.89
C SER A 148 -2.70 3.96 14.57
N LEU A 149 -3.58 4.88 14.19
CA LEU A 149 -4.96 4.58 13.78
C LEU A 149 -5.02 3.62 12.57
N LEU A 150 -4.21 3.86 11.54
CA LEU A 150 -4.17 3.04 10.33
C LEU A 150 -3.55 1.64 10.55
N LEU A 151 -2.77 1.46 11.62
CA LEU A 151 -2.11 0.19 11.92
C LEU A 151 -3.04 -0.87 12.52
N HIS A 152 -4.20 -0.50 13.05
CA HIS A 152 -5.15 -1.45 13.62
C HIS A 152 -5.58 -2.52 12.59
N LYS A 153 -5.74 -3.76 13.08
CA LYS A 153 -6.06 -4.95 12.26
C LYS A 153 -7.01 -5.87 12.98
N SER A 154 -7.86 -6.57 12.24
CA SER A 154 -8.83 -7.53 12.78
C SER A 154 -9.82 -6.90 13.78
N MET A 155 -10.15 -5.63 13.61
CA MET A 155 -11.08 -4.93 14.47
C MET A 155 -12.52 -5.38 14.21
N ASN A 156 -13.37 -5.30 15.24
CA ASN A 156 -14.78 -5.62 15.13
C ASN A 156 -15.59 -4.43 14.56
N LYS A 157 -16.91 -4.59 14.40
CA LYS A 157 -17.77 -3.60 13.71
C LYS A 157 -17.93 -2.36 14.57
N ASP A 158 -18.10 -2.55 15.87
CA ASP A 158 -18.39 -1.49 16.83
C ASP A 158 -17.15 -0.62 17.07
N TRP A 159 -15.97 -1.23 17.14
CA TRP A 159 -14.71 -0.50 17.14
C TRP A 159 -14.57 0.35 15.87
N CYS A 160 -14.82 -0.23 14.68
CA CYS A 160 -14.73 0.53 13.44
C CYS A 160 -15.71 1.71 13.45
N LYS A 161 -16.97 1.51 13.87
CA LYS A 161 -17.96 2.58 13.99
C LYS A 161 -17.49 3.72 14.90
N LYS A 162 -16.88 3.39 16.04
CA LYS A 162 -16.34 4.38 16.99
C LYS A 162 -15.16 5.16 16.42
N MET A 163 -14.32 4.52 15.60
CA MET A 163 -13.08 5.13 15.09
C MET A 163 -13.24 5.81 13.72
N ILE A 164 -14.33 5.54 12.99
CA ILE A 164 -14.63 6.20 11.72
C ILE A 164 -14.72 7.73 11.87
N PRO A 165 -15.45 8.31 12.86
CA PRO A 165 -15.48 9.76 13.04
C PRO A 165 -14.09 10.36 13.21
N LEU A 166 -13.28 9.81 14.13
CA LEU A 166 -11.90 10.26 14.34
C LEU A 166 -11.06 10.19 13.05
N PHE A 167 -11.23 9.13 12.25
CA PHE A 167 -10.54 9.03 10.98
C PHE A 167 -10.99 10.10 9.99
N LEU A 168 -12.29 10.37 9.89
CA LEU A 168 -12.83 11.41 9.01
C LEU A 168 -12.33 12.80 9.42
N ASP A 169 -12.29 13.10 10.72
CA ASP A 169 -11.73 14.35 11.23
C ASP A 169 -10.27 14.53 10.79
N LYS A 170 -9.46 13.47 10.90
CA LYS A 170 -8.08 13.48 10.39
C LYS A 170 -7.99 13.67 8.88
N LEU A 171 -8.96 13.20 8.10
CA LEU A 171 -9.00 13.44 6.66
C LEU A 171 -9.33 14.89 6.32
N ASP A 172 -10.22 15.52 7.09
CA ASP A 172 -10.56 16.93 6.90
C ASP A 172 -9.41 17.85 7.35
N GLU A 173 -8.71 17.53 8.45
CA GLU A 173 -7.44 18.19 8.82
C GLU A 173 -6.42 18.11 7.67
N LEU A 174 -6.25 16.92 7.05
CA LEU A 174 -5.35 16.77 5.90
C LEU A 174 -5.79 17.60 4.70
N LYS A 175 -7.07 17.56 4.33
CA LYS A 175 -7.60 18.28 3.17
C LYS A 175 -7.45 19.80 3.29
N ASN A 176 -7.62 20.32 4.50
CA ASN A 176 -7.53 21.74 4.81
C ASN A 176 -6.11 22.19 5.18
N SER A 177 -5.14 21.26 5.15
CA SER A 177 -3.74 21.59 5.39
C SER A 177 -3.24 22.62 4.37
N PRO A 178 -2.48 23.65 4.80
CA PRO A 178 -1.84 24.60 3.89
C PRO A 178 -0.77 23.96 3.00
N PHE A 179 -0.24 22.80 3.42
CA PHE A 179 0.78 22.06 2.67
C PHE A 179 0.16 21.23 1.53
N LYS A 180 0.55 21.52 0.29
CA LYS A 180 0.04 20.85 -0.92
C LYS A 180 0.14 19.32 -0.86
N ALA A 181 1.26 18.80 -0.35
CA ALA A 181 1.50 17.36 -0.20
C ALA A 181 0.49 16.69 0.76
N LEU A 182 0.19 17.31 1.89
CA LEU A 182 -0.78 16.80 2.86
C LEU A 182 -2.22 16.97 2.37
N ALA A 183 -2.54 18.09 1.71
CA ALA A 183 -3.85 18.30 1.07
C ALA A 183 -4.12 17.25 -0.03
N ALA A 184 -3.10 16.91 -0.83
CA ALA A 184 -3.19 15.83 -1.82
C ALA A 184 -3.38 14.45 -1.17
N LEU A 185 -2.72 14.20 -0.04
CA LEU A 185 -2.93 12.99 0.76
C LEU A 185 -4.38 12.90 1.24
N GLY A 186 -4.91 13.98 1.82
CA GLY A 186 -6.30 14.06 2.30
C GLY A 186 -7.31 13.77 1.19
N LYS A 187 -7.14 14.38 0.02
CA LYS A 187 -7.96 14.11 -1.18
C LYS A 187 -7.92 12.62 -1.56
N THR A 188 -6.73 12.03 -1.60
CA THR A 188 -6.55 10.61 -1.93
C THR A 188 -7.22 9.71 -0.89
N PHE A 189 -6.97 9.93 0.40
CA PHE A 189 -7.57 9.11 1.45
C PHE A 189 -9.10 9.27 1.51
N CYS A 190 -9.65 10.46 1.23
CA CYS A 190 -11.10 10.63 1.09
C CYS A 190 -11.68 9.82 -0.07
N GLN A 191 -11.01 9.78 -1.22
CA GLN A 191 -11.45 8.98 -2.37
C GLN A 191 -11.43 7.47 -2.11
N TRP A 192 -10.61 7.03 -1.15
CA TRP A 192 -10.39 5.63 -0.79
C TRP A 192 -10.86 5.29 0.63
N LYS A 193 -11.65 6.17 1.27
CA LYS A 193 -11.99 6.08 2.69
C LYS A 193 -12.66 4.77 3.05
N GLU A 194 -13.53 4.25 2.18
CA GLU A 194 -14.24 3.00 2.42
C GLU A 194 -13.31 1.80 2.38
N GLU A 195 -12.42 1.73 1.40
CA GLU A 195 -11.43 0.67 1.25
C GLU A 195 -10.39 0.70 2.38
N ILE A 196 -10.03 1.91 2.85
CA ILE A 196 -9.13 2.16 3.99
C ILE A 196 -9.79 1.70 5.30
N VAL A 197 -11.00 2.16 5.62
CA VAL A 197 -11.74 1.72 6.81
C VAL A 197 -11.95 0.21 6.78
N ARG A 198 -12.25 -0.35 5.61
CA ARG A 198 -12.41 -1.80 5.45
C ARG A 198 -11.14 -2.56 5.80
N MET A 199 -9.95 -1.98 5.61
CA MET A 199 -8.69 -2.63 5.99
C MET A 199 -8.64 -3.01 7.47
N TRP A 200 -9.23 -2.21 8.38
CA TRP A 200 -9.20 -2.49 9.82
C TRP A 200 -9.87 -3.82 10.17
N ARG A 201 -10.89 -4.21 9.40
CA ARG A 201 -11.59 -5.50 9.54
C ARG A 201 -10.74 -6.71 9.12
N PHE A 202 -9.57 -6.51 8.53
CA PHE A 202 -8.74 -7.57 7.94
C PHE A 202 -7.28 -7.53 8.40
N ARG A 203 -6.71 -8.72 8.64
CA ARG A 203 -5.29 -8.90 8.98
C ARG A 203 -4.38 -8.97 7.76
N LYS A 204 -4.86 -9.58 6.67
CA LYS A 204 -4.07 -9.86 5.47
C LYS A 204 -3.79 -8.56 4.70
N SER A 205 -2.61 -8.49 4.10
CA SER A 205 -2.13 -7.41 3.23
C SER A 205 -1.51 -8.02 1.97
N ASN A 206 -1.23 -7.19 0.97
CA ASN A 206 -0.49 -7.58 -0.24
C ASN A 206 0.99 -7.90 0.03
N GLY A 207 1.47 -7.84 1.27
CA GLY A 207 2.85 -8.20 1.62
C GLY A 207 3.22 -9.65 1.28
N ILE A 208 2.23 -10.56 1.21
CA ILE A 208 2.44 -11.93 0.71
C ILE A 208 2.86 -11.88 -0.77
N THR A 209 2.20 -11.03 -1.56
CA THR A 209 2.49 -10.82 -2.97
C THR A 209 3.90 -10.27 -3.18
N GLU A 210 4.38 -9.37 -2.31
CA GLU A 210 5.76 -8.88 -2.34
C GLU A 210 6.78 -10.01 -2.13
N GLY A 211 6.53 -10.90 -1.14
CA GLY A 211 7.36 -12.09 -0.93
C GLY A 211 7.42 -12.98 -2.17
N PHE A 212 6.28 -13.17 -2.83
CA PHE A 212 6.20 -13.87 -4.10
C PHE A 212 6.93 -13.15 -5.23
N HIS A 213 6.83 -11.83 -5.34
CA HIS A 213 7.58 -11.07 -6.35
C HIS A 213 9.09 -11.22 -6.16
N ARG A 214 9.59 -11.27 -4.92
CA ARG A 214 11.01 -11.57 -4.66
C ARG A 214 11.38 -12.97 -5.17
N LYS A 215 10.53 -13.97 -4.91
CA LYS A 215 10.71 -15.35 -5.40
C LYS A 215 10.65 -15.43 -6.94
N MET A 216 9.71 -14.74 -7.57
CA MET A 216 9.62 -14.61 -9.03
C MET A 216 10.89 -14.00 -9.63
N LYS A 217 11.40 -12.91 -9.06
CA LYS A 217 12.66 -12.30 -9.49
C LYS A 217 13.83 -13.27 -9.35
N LEU A 218 13.85 -14.11 -8.31
CA LEU A 218 14.85 -15.18 -8.18
C LEU A 218 14.71 -16.24 -9.27
N ILE A 219 13.48 -16.66 -9.61
CA ILE A 219 13.21 -17.60 -10.71
C ILE A 219 13.72 -17.02 -12.04
N GLN A 220 13.44 -15.73 -12.31
CA GLN A 220 13.95 -15.03 -13.50
C GLN A 220 15.48 -15.01 -13.54
N ARG A 221 16.14 -14.68 -12.42
CA ARG A 221 17.62 -14.68 -12.35
C ARG A 221 18.22 -16.07 -12.59
N ARG A 222 17.65 -17.11 -11.98
CA ARG A 222 18.09 -18.50 -12.15
C ARG A 222 17.90 -19.02 -13.58
N ALA A 223 16.91 -18.51 -14.30
CA ALA A 223 16.67 -18.85 -15.69
C ALA A 223 17.45 -17.96 -16.69
N TYR A 224 18.24 -16.99 -16.21
CA TYR A 224 18.88 -15.95 -17.03
C TYR A 224 17.86 -15.17 -17.90
N GLY A 225 16.67 -14.95 -17.34
CA GLY A 225 15.55 -14.29 -18.00
C GLY A 225 14.60 -15.25 -18.72
N PHE A 226 13.45 -14.72 -19.16
CA PHE A 226 12.47 -15.47 -19.95
C PHE A 226 12.13 -14.70 -21.21
N ARG A 227 12.23 -15.37 -22.37
CA ARG A 227 11.77 -14.82 -23.66
C ARG A 227 10.25 -15.00 -23.84
N ASN A 228 9.73 -16.15 -23.41
CA ASN A 228 8.31 -16.49 -23.48
C ASN A 228 7.64 -16.29 -22.11
N PHE A 229 6.56 -15.50 -22.07
CA PHE A 229 5.80 -15.23 -20.85
C PHE A 229 5.08 -16.46 -20.31
N GLU A 230 4.55 -17.35 -21.16
CA GLU A 230 3.84 -18.55 -20.72
C GLU A 230 4.79 -19.54 -20.03
N ASN A 231 6.05 -19.63 -20.47
CA ASN A 231 7.08 -20.43 -19.79
C ASN A 231 7.37 -19.86 -18.39
N TYR A 232 7.45 -18.54 -18.27
CA TYR A 232 7.58 -17.86 -16.99
C TYR A 232 6.37 -18.13 -16.08
N ARG A 233 5.16 -17.91 -16.59
CA ARG A 233 3.90 -18.13 -15.88
C ARG A 233 3.79 -19.56 -15.37
N THR A 234 4.08 -20.54 -16.22
CA THR A 234 4.09 -21.97 -15.87
C THR A 234 5.05 -22.25 -14.72
N ARG A 235 6.29 -21.77 -14.83
CA ARG A 235 7.32 -22.00 -13.80
C ARG A 235 6.96 -21.32 -12.48
N VAL A 236 6.34 -20.15 -12.52
CA VAL A 236 5.86 -19.49 -11.30
C VAL A 236 4.69 -20.25 -10.68
N ARG A 237 3.72 -20.71 -11.47
CA ARG A 237 2.58 -21.50 -10.95
C ARG A 237 3.04 -22.79 -10.26
N VAL A 238 4.10 -23.42 -10.77
CA VAL A 238 4.68 -24.65 -10.18
C VAL A 238 5.54 -24.34 -8.95
N LEU A 239 6.29 -23.25 -8.93
CA LEU A 239 7.24 -22.98 -7.84
C LEU A 239 6.64 -22.12 -6.72
N CYS A 240 5.52 -21.43 -6.94
CA CYS A 240 4.92 -20.48 -5.99
C CYS A 240 3.49 -20.88 -5.56
N CYS A 241 3.22 -22.18 -5.55
CA CYS A 241 2.00 -22.78 -5.02
C CYS A 241 2.17 -23.31 -3.59
#